data_AF-A0A7C6IIE3-F1
#
_entry.id   AF-A0A7C6IIE3-F1
#
_cell.length_a   1.000
_cell.length_b   1.000
_cell.length_c   1.000
_cell.angle_alpha   90.00
_cell.angle_beta   90.00
_cell.angle_gamma   90.00
#
_symmetry.space_group_name_H-M   'P 1'
#
loop_
_entity.id
_entity.type
_entity.pdbx_description
1 polymer ?
#
loop_
_entity_poly.entity_id
_entity_poly.type
_entity_poly.pdbx_seq_one_letter_code
_entity_poly.pdbx_strand_id
1 'polypeptide(L)'
;MKKKIFLVLLISVFLITGCSFGKSKEEKYQEVLEEYARDFYEVYQKGFKFEGMITFEVPISNLKKAVEESGKDYDLSTLKNCKDTSKAIFTVNEDTREIEEVEFEMDCEK
;
A
#
# COMPACT_ATOMS: atom_id res chain seq x y z
N MET A 1 -26.21 -44.74 -4.26
CA MET A 1 -26.86 -43.77 -5.17
C MET A 1 -27.80 -42.88 -4.37
N LYS A 2 -27.36 -41.68 -3.99
CA LYS A 2 -28.24 -40.60 -3.50
C LYS A 2 -27.85 -39.33 -4.25
N LYS A 3 -28.87 -38.72 -4.85
CA LYS A 3 -28.78 -37.65 -5.83
C LYS A 3 -28.43 -36.32 -5.16
N LYS A 4 -27.79 -35.50 -5.98
CA LYS A 4 -27.18 -34.18 -5.75
C LYS A 4 -28.14 -33.15 -5.17
N ILE A 5 -27.64 -32.25 -4.33
CA ILE A 5 -27.97 -30.82 -4.39
C ILE A 5 -26.67 -30.03 -4.19
N PHE A 6 -26.26 -29.39 -5.28
CA PHE A 6 -25.24 -28.35 -5.38
C PHE A 6 -25.71 -27.15 -4.56
N LEU A 7 -24.97 -26.72 -3.53
CA LEU A 7 -25.23 -25.45 -2.85
C LEU A 7 -23.99 -24.58 -3.03
N VAL A 8 -23.91 -24.01 -4.23
CA VAL A 8 -23.06 -22.88 -4.57
C VAL A 8 -23.57 -21.71 -3.73
N LEU A 9 -22.95 -21.49 -2.58
CA LEU A 9 -23.12 -20.25 -1.83
C LEU A 9 -22.21 -19.22 -2.47
N LEU A 10 -22.75 -18.68 -3.55
CA LEU A 10 -22.37 -17.46 -4.24
C LEU A 10 -22.53 -16.33 -3.22
N ILE A 11 -21.57 -16.21 -2.30
CA ILE A 11 -21.45 -15.04 -1.43
C ILE A 11 -20.96 -13.94 -2.35
N SER A 12 -21.97 -13.27 -2.92
CA SER A 12 -22.00 -11.85 -3.19
C SER A 12 -20.61 -11.24 -3.30
N VAL A 13 -20.14 -11.20 -4.56
CA VAL A 13 -19.54 -9.99 -5.12
C VAL A 13 -20.31 -8.82 -4.51
N PHE A 14 -19.78 -8.28 -3.40
CA PHE A 14 -20.16 -6.97 -2.93
C PHE A 14 -19.74 -6.07 -4.06
N LEU A 15 -20.72 -5.81 -4.93
CA LEU A 15 -20.77 -4.66 -5.80
C LEU A 15 -20.33 -3.50 -4.91
N ILE A 16 -19.09 -3.06 -5.11
CA ILE A 16 -18.61 -1.77 -4.66
C ILE A 16 -19.38 -0.76 -5.52
N THR A 17 -20.69 -0.63 -5.25
CA THR A 17 -21.49 0.48 -5.74
C THR A 17 -20.91 1.71 -5.10
N GLY A 18 -20.30 2.53 -5.94
CA GLY A 18 -19.45 3.62 -5.53
C GLY A 18 -20.10 4.61 -4.59
N CYS A 19 -19.24 5.20 -3.78
CA CYS A 19 -19.33 6.61 -3.51
C CYS A 19 -18.49 7.32 -4.56
N SER A 20 -19.10 7.84 -5.63
CA SER A 20 -18.56 8.97 -6.40
C SER A 20 -18.69 10.28 -5.59
N PHE A 21 -18.35 10.22 -4.30
CA PHE A 21 -17.97 11.38 -3.51
C PHE A 21 -16.49 11.57 -3.82
N GLY A 22 -16.11 12.70 -4.42
CA GLY A 22 -14.71 12.91 -4.80
C GLY A 22 -13.78 12.63 -3.62
N LYS A 23 -12.79 11.75 -3.81
CA LYS A 23 -11.79 11.44 -2.79
C LYS A 23 -11.21 12.72 -2.20
N SER A 24 -11.05 12.74 -0.88
CA SER A 24 -10.39 13.87 -0.21
C SER A 24 -8.96 14.02 -0.73
N LYS A 25 -8.39 15.21 -0.59
CA LYS A 25 -6.98 15.46 -0.99
C LYS A 25 -6.03 14.49 -0.25
N GLU A 26 -6.32 14.23 1.02
CA GLU A 26 -5.55 13.31 1.86
C GLU A 26 -5.69 11.85 1.41
N GLU A 27 -6.90 11.39 1.07
CA GLU A 27 -7.12 10.03 0.53
C GLU A 27 -6.34 9.81 -0.77
N LYS A 28 -6.28 10.82 -1.64
CA LYS A 28 -5.47 10.76 -2.87
C LYS A 28 -3.98 10.68 -2.57
N TYR A 29 -3.52 11.34 -1.52
CA TYR A 29 -2.11 11.28 -1.10
C TYR A 29 -1.77 9.90 -0.55
N GLN A 30 -2.63 9.35 0.30
CA GLN A 30 -2.46 8.01 0.86
C GLN A 30 -2.47 6.94 -0.25
N GLU A 31 -3.39 7.03 -1.20
CA GLU A 31 -3.46 6.09 -2.34
C GLU A 31 -2.18 6.09 -3.18
N VAL A 32 -1.68 7.27 -3.57
CA VAL A 32 -0.45 7.38 -4.35
C VAL A 32 0.76 6.92 -3.52
N LEU A 33 0.81 7.27 -2.24
CA LEU A 33 1.89 6.82 -1.36
C LEU A 33 1.88 5.31 -1.18
N GLU A 34 0.71 4.70 -1.00
CA GLU A 34 0.55 3.25 -0.85
C GLU A 34 1.03 2.52 -2.09
N GLU A 35 0.60 2.94 -3.28
CA GLU A 35 0.97 2.31 -4.55
C GLU A 35 2.50 2.21 -4.70
N TYR A 36 3.19 3.34 -4.53
CA TYR A 36 4.65 3.38 -4.68
C TYR A 36 5.38 2.75 -3.51
N ALA A 37 4.86 2.88 -2.29
CA ALA A 37 5.43 2.22 -1.14
C ALA A 37 5.35 0.69 -1.26
N ARG A 38 4.25 0.15 -1.79
CA ARG A 38 4.11 -1.29 -2.05
C ARG A 38 5.12 -1.78 -3.07
N ASP A 39 5.28 -1.08 -4.20
CA ASP A 39 6.32 -1.43 -5.18
C ASP A 39 7.72 -1.36 -4.55
N PHE A 40 8.00 -0.31 -3.76
CA PHE A 40 9.26 -0.19 -3.05
C PHE A 40 9.48 -1.36 -2.08
N TYR A 41 8.47 -1.74 -1.30
CA TYR A 41 8.56 -2.87 -0.37
C TYR A 41 8.85 -4.17 -1.12
N GLU A 42 8.07 -4.47 -2.17
CA GLU A 42 8.22 -5.68 -2.97
C GLU A 42 9.62 -5.80 -3.58
N VAL A 43 10.17 -4.68 -4.06
CA VAL A 43 11.47 -4.65 -4.76
C VAL A 43 12.65 -4.64 -3.79
N TYR A 44 12.57 -3.89 -2.69
CA TYR A 44 13.73 -3.58 -1.86
C TYR A 44 13.66 -4.13 -0.44
N GLN A 45 12.50 -4.56 0.09
CA GLN A 45 12.37 -4.93 1.50
C GLN A 45 11.86 -6.36 1.72
N LYS A 46 10.96 -6.86 0.85
CA LYS A 46 10.30 -8.16 1.02
C LYS A 46 11.27 -9.33 1.12
N GLY A 47 12.36 -9.29 0.36
CA GLY A 47 13.40 -10.32 0.36
C GLY A 47 14.25 -10.38 1.62
N PHE A 48 14.20 -9.34 2.47
CA PHE A 48 14.96 -9.28 3.71
C PHE A 48 14.15 -9.87 4.87
N LYS A 49 14.66 -10.96 5.46
CA LYS A 49 14.11 -11.57 6.67
C LYS A 49 14.92 -11.11 7.88
N PHE A 50 14.28 -10.31 8.73
CA PHE A 50 14.76 -9.98 10.05
C PHE A 50 13.82 -10.63 11.06
N GLU A 51 14.33 -11.53 11.90
CA GLU A 51 13.53 -12.23 12.91
C GLU A 51 12.76 -11.24 13.78
N GLY A 52 11.45 -11.47 13.95
CA GLY A 52 10.57 -10.62 14.75
C GLY A 52 10.23 -9.25 14.14
N MET A 53 10.67 -8.92 12.91
CA MET A 53 10.30 -7.68 12.24
C MET A 53 9.09 -7.88 11.32
N ILE A 54 7.93 -7.43 11.81
CA ILE A 54 6.66 -7.48 11.09
C ILE A 54 6.22 -6.12 10.54
N THR A 55 6.94 -5.04 10.84
CA THR A 55 6.56 -3.68 10.42
C THR A 55 7.65 -3.04 9.56
N PHE A 56 7.25 -2.45 8.44
CA PHE A 56 8.13 -1.78 7.48
C PHE A 56 7.64 -0.37 7.18
N GLU A 57 8.52 0.60 7.34
CA GLU A 57 8.23 1.99 7.02
C GLU A 57 8.82 2.35 5.65
N VAL A 58 8.00 2.98 4.81
CA VAL A 58 8.42 3.51 3.52
C VAL A 58 8.10 5.01 3.47
N PRO A 59 9.04 5.87 3.88
CA PRO A 59 8.89 7.31 3.75
C PRO A 59 9.05 7.79 2.30
N ILE A 60 8.45 8.94 1.98
CA ILE A 60 8.57 9.59 0.67
C ILE A 60 10.04 9.79 0.27
N SER A 61 10.93 10.07 1.23
CA SER A 61 12.38 10.16 0.97
C SER A 61 12.98 8.90 0.34
N ASN A 62 12.50 7.70 0.72
CA ASN A 62 12.98 6.45 0.12
C ASN A 62 12.49 6.32 -1.34
N LEU A 63 11.26 6.75 -1.63
CA LEU A 63 10.72 6.76 -2.99
C LEU A 63 11.49 7.74 -3.88
N LYS A 64 11.81 8.94 -3.37
CA LYS A 64 12.65 9.92 -4.08
C LYS A 64 14.02 9.35 -4.41
N LYS A 65 14.69 8.72 -3.44
CA LYS A 65 15.97 8.03 -3.68
C LYS A 65 15.85 6.93 -4.73
N ALA A 66 14.77 6.15 -4.71
CA ALA A 66 14.56 5.12 -5.72
C ALA A 66 14.38 5.70 -7.14
N VAL A 67 13.79 6.90 -7.27
CA VAL A 67 13.74 7.64 -8.55
C VAL A 67 15.14 8.10 -8.97
N GLU A 68 15.88 8.72 -8.04
CA GLU A 68 17.19 9.33 -8.32
C GLU A 68 18.31 8.30 -8.58
N GLU A 69 18.34 7.22 -7.79
CA GLU A 69 19.45 6.27 -7.75
C GLU A 69 19.17 4.99 -8.55
N SER A 70 17.92 4.54 -8.57
CA SER A 70 17.53 3.26 -9.18
C SER A 70 16.72 3.41 -10.47
N GLY A 71 16.38 4.64 -10.87
CA GLY A 71 15.62 4.94 -12.09
C GLY A 71 14.16 4.48 -12.04
N LYS A 72 13.55 4.39 -10.85
CA LYS A 72 12.11 4.18 -10.71
C LYS A 72 11.35 5.39 -11.25
N ASP A 73 10.20 5.14 -11.88
CA ASP A 73 9.37 6.19 -12.48
C ASP A 73 8.15 6.50 -11.60
N TYR A 74 8.41 6.85 -10.34
CA TYR A 74 7.34 7.25 -9.42
C TYR A 74 7.00 8.73 -9.66
N ASP A 75 5.78 9.01 -10.11
CA ASP A 75 5.29 10.39 -10.18
C ASP A 75 4.87 10.89 -8.79
N LEU A 76 5.83 11.50 -8.09
CA LEU A 76 5.63 12.07 -6.75
C LEU A 76 5.02 13.48 -6.77
N SER A 77 4.57 13.99 -7.93
CA SER A 77 4.01 15.34 -8.04
C SER A 77 2.76 15.53 -7.19
N THR A 78 1.96 14.47 -7.02
CA THR A 78 0.79 14.46 -6.13
C THR A 78 1.20 14.65 -4.66
N LEU A 79 2.37 14.17 -4.27
CA LEU A 79 2.91 14.23 -2.91
C LEU A 79 3.88 15.41 -2.69
N LYS A 80 4.03 16.32 -3.66
CA LYS A 80 5.04 17.39 -3.62
C LYS A 80 4.94 18.34 -2.42
N ASN A 81 3.76 18.46 -1.83
CA ASN A 81 3.49 19.29 -0.66
C ASN A 81 3.57 18.51 0.66
N CYS A 82 3.87 17.21 0.59
CA CYS A 82 4.07 16.37 1.76
C CYS A 82 5.55 16.36 2.13
N LYS A 83 5.84 16.36 3.44
CA LYS A 83 7.20 16.21 3.94
C LYS A 83 7.73 14.82 3.60
N ASP A 84 9.03 14.76 3.40
CA ASP A 84 9.78 13.54 3.08
C ASP A 84 9.72 12.46 4.17
N THR A 85 9.30 12.85 5.38
CA THR A 85 9.05 11.97 6.53
C THR A 85 7.66 11.33 6.50
N SER A 86 6.74 11.81 5.65
CA SER A 86 5.45 11.16 5.48
C SER A 86 5.66 9.76 4.92
N LYS A 87 4.96 8.76 5.45
CA LYS A 87 5.27 7.35 5.21
C LYS A 87 4.04 6.46 5.19
N ALA A 88 4.12 5.40 4.39
CA ALA A 88 3.30 4.21 4.56
C ALA A 88 4.00 3.27 5.55
N ILE A 89 3.22 2.65 6.43
CA ILE A 89 3.68 1.68 7.41
C ILE A 89 2.97 0.37 7.09
N PHE A 90 3.74 -0.65 6.72
CA PHE A 90 3.22 -1.98 6.39
C PHE A 90 3.41 -2.92 7.56
N THR A 91 2.32 -3.49 8.04
CA THR A 91 2.37 -4.71 8.83
C THR A 91 2.30 -5.89 7.89
N VAL A 92 3.25 -6.81 8.02
CA VAL A 92 3.41 -7.94 7.12
C VAL A 92 3.38 -9.24 7.89
N ASN A 93 2.87 -10.28 7.24
CA ASN A 93 2.94 -11.63 7.76
C ASN A 93 4.40 -12.05 7.95
N GLU A 94 4.74 -12.61 9.11
CA GLU A 94 6.12 -12.99 9.43
C GLU A 94 6.67 -14.07 8.49
N ASP A 95 5.82 -15.03 8.09
CA ASP A 95 6.20 -16.18 7.28
C ASP A 95 6.21 -15.85 5.78
N THR A 96 5.09 -15.32 5.28
CA THR A 96 4.83 -15.10 3.85
C THR A 96 5.34 -13.76 3.35
N ARG A 97 5.52 -12.78 4.26
CA ARG A 97 5.91 -11.40 3.93
C ARG A 97 4.88 -10.69 3.05
N GLU A 98 3.64 -11.17 3.06
CA GLU A 98 2.51 -10.47 2.45
C GLU A 98 2.08 -9.32 3.36
N ILE A 99 1.72 -8.19 2.76
CA ILE A 99 1.23 -7.03 3.48
C ILE A 99 -0.19 -7.33 3.96
N GLU A 100 -0.38 -7.32 5.28
CA GLU A 100 -1.65 -7.59 5.94
C GLU A 100 -2.40 -6.29 6.25
N GLU A 101 -1.67 -5.23 6.61
CA GLU A 101 -2.22 -3.93 6.97
C GLU A 101 -1.33 -2.79 6.47
N VAL A 102 -1.97 -1.66 6.17
CA VAL A 102 -1.31 -0.41 5.79
C VAL A 102 -1.84 0.72 6.64
N GLU A 103 -0.94 1.42 7.30
CA GLU A 103 -1.19 2.68 7.98
C GLU A 103 -0.41 3.82 7.31
N PHE A 104 -0.80 5.06 7.61
CA PHE A 104 -0.17 6.25 7.05
C PHE A 104 0.13 7.29 8.12
N GLU A 105 1.32 7.86 8.07
CA GLU A 105 1.66 9.10 8.75
C GLU A 105 1.87 10.19 7.69
N MET A 106 0.91 11.11 7.58
CA MET A 106 0.91 12.16 6.56
C MET A 106 1.18 13.54 7.18
N ASP A 107 2.21 14.23 6.70
CA ASP A 107 2.48 15.64 7.04
C ASP A 107 2.55 16.43 5.74
N CYS A 108 1.39 16.95 5.31
CA CYS A 108 1.25 17.68 4.05
C CYS A 108 0.73 19.10 4.28
N GLU A 109 1.29 20.05 3.54
CA GLU A 109 0.81 21.43 3.53
C GLU A 109 -0.61 21.50 2.91
N LYS A 110 -1.47 22.25 3.59
CA LYS A 110 -2.90 22.40 3.24
C LYS A 110 -3.10 23.08 1.89
#